data_AF-A0A3B0UFN6-F1
#
_entry.id   AF-A0A3B0UFN6-F1
#
_cell.length_a   1.000
_cell.length_b   1.000
_cell.length_c   1.000
_cell.angle_alpha   90.00
_cell.angle_beta   90.00
_cell.angle_gamma   90.00
#
_symmetry.space_group_name_H-M   'P 1'
#
loop_
_entity.id
_entity.type
_entity.pdbx_description
1 polymer ?
#
loop_
_entity_poly.entity_id
_entity_poly.type
_entity_poly.pdbx_seq_one_letter_code
_entity_poly.pdbx_strand_id
1 'polypeptide(L)' 'MDHTITLEALAQSNKALGISIDTVWVLLAAALVFLMQAGFALVEAGFTRSKNTVNILMKNLIDFAVGSLLFWAIGFTI' A
#
# COMPACT_ATOMS: atom_id res chain seq x y z
N MET A 1 -29.96 -18.80 -29.05
CA MET A 1 -29.69 -17.45 -28.53
C MET A 1 -29.44 -17.47 -27.01
N ASP A 2 -29.74 -18.58 -26.32
CA ASP A 2 -29.54 -18.72 -24.86
C ASP A 2 -28.12 -19.13 -24.44
N HIS A 3 -27.39 -19.88 -25.27
CA HIS A 3 -26.01 -20.29 -24.97
C HIS A 3 -24.99 -19.13 -25.01
N THR A 4 -25.26 -18.09 -25.80
CA THR A 4 -24.37 -16.92 -25.85
C THR A 4 -24.48 -16.09 -24.56
N ILE A 5 -25.68 -16.00 -23.97
CA ILE A 5 -25.92 -15.27 -22.72
C ILE A 5 -25.26 -15.99 -21.53
N THR A 6 -25.25 -17.33 -21.50
CA THR A 6 -24.59 -18.08 -20.42
C THR A 6 -23.07 -18.01 -20.50
N LEU A 7 -22.47 -18.01 -21.69
CA LEU A 7 -21.02 -17.84 -21.83
C LEU A 7 -20.55 -16.43 -21.45
N GLU A 8 -21.33 -15.39 -21.76
CA GLU A 8 -21.04 -14.03 -21.30
C GLU A 8 -21.18 -13.89 -19.78
N ALA A 9 -22.19 -14.52 -19.17
CA ALA A 9 -22.34 -14.55 -17.72
C ALA A 9 -21.19 -15.29 -17.01
N LEU A 10 -20.74 -16.43 -17.54
CA LEU A 10 -19.58 -17.17 -17.02
C LEU A 10 -18.27 -16.37 -17.20
N ALA A 11 -18.09 -15.71 -18.36
CA ALA A 11 -16.94 -14.85 -18.60
C ALA A 11 -16.89 -13.66 -17.63
N GLN A 12 -18.05 -13.06 -17.33
CA GLN A 12 -18.15 -11.97 -16.35
C GLN A 12 -17.86 -12.46 -14.92
N SER A 13 -18.37 -13.64 -14.55
CA SER A 13 -18.05 -14.28 -13.26
C SER A 13 -16.55 -14.53 -13.12
N ASN A 14 -15.89 -15.08 -14.15
CA ASN A 14 -14.44 -15.31 -14.14
C ASN A 14 -13.64 -14.00 -14.05
N LYS A 15 -14.06 -12.94 -14.74
CA LYS A 15 -13.45 -11.61 -14.60
C LYS A 15 -13.59 -11.05 -13.18
N ALA A 16 -14.77 -11.18 -12.58
CA ALA A 16 -15.02 -10.72 -11.21
C ALA A 16 -14.15 -11.47 -10.18
N LEU A 17 -13.94 -12.78 -10.38
CA LEU A 17 -13.02 -13.57 -9.56
C LEU A 17 -11.57 -13.08 -9.72
N GLY A 18 -11.13 -12.82 -10.96
CA GLY A 18 -9.80 -12.27 -11.23
C GLY A 18 -9.57 -10.92 -10.53
N ILE A 19 -10.51 -9.98 -10.69
CA ILE A 19 -10.44 -8.65 -10.05
C ILE A 19 -10.38 -8.78 -8.52
N SER A 20 -11.16 -9.69 -7.93
CA SER A 20 -11.19 -9.90 -6.49
C SER A 20 -9.84 -10.39 -5.96
N ILE A 21 -9.21 -11.34 -6.65
CA ILE A 21 -7.89 -11.87 -6.31
C ILE A 21 -6.81 -10.80 -6.47
N ASP A 22 -6.82 -10.08 -7.59
CA ASP A 22 -5.88 -8.99 -7.85
C ASP A 22 -5.99 -7.88 -6.80
N THR A 23 -7.21 -7.54 -6.39
CA THR A 23 -7.45 -6.54 -5.33
C THR A 23 -6.86 -6.99 -4.00
N VAL A 24 -7.09 -8.24 -3.60
CA VAL A 24 -6.52 -8.80 -2.36
C VAL A 24 -4.99 -8.80 -2.44
N TRP A 25 -4.43 -9.19 -3.58
CA TRP A 25 -2.98 -9.19 -3.79
C TRP A 25 -2.38 -7.78 -3.67
N VAL A 26 -2.99 -6.78 -4.30
CA VAL A 26 -2.54 -5.39 -4.22
C VAL A 26 -2.67 -4.84 -2.80
N LEU A 27 -3.73 -5.17 -2.06
CA LEU A 27 -3.88 -4.77 -0.65
C LEU A 27 -2.81 -5.42 0.24
N LEU A 28 -2.48 -6.69 0.02
CA LEU A 28 -1.39 -7.36 0.73
C LEU A 28 -0.03 -6.73 0.39
N ALA A 29 0.24 -6.45 -0.88
CA ALA A 29 1.45 -5.77 -1.30
C ALA A 29 1.56 -4.36 -0.69
N ALA A 30 0.46 -3.59 -0.65
CA ALA A 30 0.41 -2.29 -0.01
C ALA A 30 0.71 -2.37 1.51
N ALA A 31 0.19 -3.40 2.19
CA ALA A 31 0.49 -3.63 3.61
C ALA A 31 1.98 -3.95 3.85
N LEU A 32 2.60 -4.75 2.97
CA LEU A 32 4.04 -5.02 3.04
C LEU A 32 4.89 -3.77 2.81
N VAL A 33 4.49 -2.91 1.86
CA VAL A 33 5.17 -1.63 1.61
C VAL A 33 5.01 -0.67 2.78
N PHE A 34 3.85 -0.64 3.44
CA PHE A 34 3.64 0.16 4.65
C PHE A 34 4.62 -0.22 5.77
N LEU A 35 4.93 -1.52 5.94
CA LEU A 35 5.93 -1.97 6.91
C LEU A 35 7.36 -1.50 6.60
N MET A 36 7.67 -1.10 5.35
CA MET A 36 8.99 -0.55 5.02
C MET A 36 9.28 0.77 5.76
N GLN A 37 8.26 1.57 6.05
CA GLN A 37 8.43 2.85 6.76
C GLN A 37 8.91 2.60 8.20
N ALA A 38 8.32 1.62 8.89
CA ALA A 38 8.80 1.17 10.19
C ALA A 38 10.21 0.56 10.09
N GLY A 39 10.49 -0.20 9.03
CA GLY A 39 11.81 -0.77 8.76
C GLY A 39 12.92 0.28 8.62
N PHE A 40 12.70 1.34 7.84
CA PHE A 40 13.65 2.44 7.69
C PHE A 40 13.86 3.19 9.00
N ALA A 41 12.78 3.47 9.74
CA ALA A 41 12.86 4.10 11.05
C ALA A 41 13.73 3.30 12.03
N LEU A 42 13.60 1.97 12.06
CA LEU A 42 14.40 1.06 12.89
C LEU A 42 15.88 1.02 12.48
N VAL A 43 16.17 0.99 11.17
CA VAL A 43 17.54 1.00 10.64
C VAL A 43 18.24 2.32 11.00
N GLU A 44 17.60 3.47 10.76
CA GLU A 44 18.15 4.78 11.10
C GLU A 44 18.30 4.98 12.62
N ALA A 45 17.35 4.48 13.41
CA ALA A 45 17.42 4.48 14.86
C ALA A 45 18.57 3.61 15.40
N GLY A 46 18.84 2.46 14.77
CA GLY A 46 19.87 1.49 15.19
C GLY A 46 21.30 1.94 14.88
N PHE A 47 21.51 2.70 13.81
CA PHE A 47 22.83 3.25 13.45
C PHE A 47 23.14 4.60 14.11
N THR A 48 22.17 5.23 14.78
CA THR A 48 22.36 6.53 15.42
C THR A 48 22.62 6.38 16.93
N ARG A 49 23.31 7.37 17.51
CA ARG A 49 23.54 7.39 18.96
C ARG A 49 22.20 7.45 19.71
N SER A 50 22.06 6.63 20.76
CA SER A 50 20.85 6.52 21.59
C SER A 50 20.24 7.86 22.02
N LYS A 51 21.07 8.87 22.30
CA LYS A 51 20.60 10.23 22.67
C LYS A 51 19.82 10.97 21.57
N ASN A 52 19.98 10.58 20.30
CA ASN A 52 19.34 11.21 19.14
C ASN A 52 18.29 10.32 18.47
N THR A 53 18.14 9.07 18.89
CA THR A 53 17.22 8.09 18.30
C THR A 53 15.77 8.58 18.29
N VAL A 54 15.29 9.21 19.37
CA VAL A 54 13.91 9.75 19.45
C VAL A 54 13.68 10.84 18.41
N ASN A 55 14.68 11.70 18.17
CA ASN A 55 14.57 12.78 17.19
C ASN A 55 14.58 12.25 15.74
N ILE A 56 15.27 11.15 15.49
CA ILE A 56 15.28 10.46 14.18
C ILE A 56 13.90 9.83 13.94
N LEU A 57 13.37 9.08 14.91
CA LEU A 57 12.06 8.44 14.81
C LEU A 57 10.93 9.45 14.57
N MET A 58 10.98 10.61 15.23
CA MET A 58 9.97 11.66 15.03
C MET A 58 10.00 12.26 13.62
N LYS A 59 11.19 12.41 13.01
CA LYS A 59 11.29 12.85 11.60
C LYS A 59 10.68 11.82 10.67
N ASN A 60 11.05 10.55 10.84
CA ASN A 60 10.55 9.46 10.01
C ASN A 60 9.02 9.30 10.11
N LEU A 61 8.43 9.52 11.30
CA LEU A 61 6.98 9.55 11.50
C LEU A 61 6.31 10.73 10.79
N ILE A 62 6.90 11.92 10.87
CA ILE A 62 6.38 13.13 10.20
C ILE A 62 6.46 12.97 8.69
N ASP A 63 7.55 12.41 8.16
CA ASP A 63 7.72 12.15 6.73
C ASP A 63 6.64 11.19 6.22
N PHE A 64 6.33 10.14 6.99
CA PHE A 64 5.24 9.23 6.66
C PHE A 64 3.84 9.91 6.70
N ALA A 65 3.56 10.69 7.74
CA ALA A 65 2.27 11.36 7.91
C ALA A 65 2.04 12.44 6.85
N VAL A 66 3.04 13.30 6.62
CA VAL A 66 2.94 14.38 5.63
C VAL A 66 2.99 13.81 4.21
N GLY A 67 3.85 12.81 3.96
CA GLY A 67 3.95 12.16 2.65
C GLY A 67 2.64 11.47 2.23
N SER A 68 1.99 10.75 3.15
CA SER A 68 0.69 10.10 2.88
C SER A 68 -0.43 11.11 2.64
N LEU A 69 -0.49 12.19 3.43
CA LEU A 69 -1.46 13.27 3.23
C LEU A 69 -1.26 14.02 1.90
N LEU A 70 -0.01 14.30 1.52
CA LEU A 70 0.31 14.94 0.23
C LEU A 70 -0.01 14.03 -0.95
N PHE A 71 0.27 12.72 -0.85
CA PHE A 71 -0.11 11.76 -1.87
C PHE A 71 -1.63 11.67 -2.03
N TRP A 72 -2.37 11.66 -0.93
CA TRP A 72 -3.84 11.67 -0.98
C TRP A 72 -4.41 12.97 -1.58
N ALA A 73 -3.87 14.13 -1.20
CA ALA A 73 -4.42 15.43 -1.60
C ALA A 73 -4.09 15.83 -3.05
N ILE A 74 -2.86 15.56 -3.51
CA ILE A 74 -2.35 16.04 -4.81
C ILE A 74 -1.68 14.91 -5.59
N GLY A 75 -0.98 13.99 -4.92
CA GLY A 75 -0.20 12.95 -5.61
C GLY A 75 -1.02 11.87 -6.31
N PHE A 76 -2.28 11.65 -5.95
CA PHE A 76 -3.15 10.67 -6.62
C PHE A 76 -3.70 11.20 -7.95
N THR A 77 -3.77 12.52 -8.10
CA THR A 77 -4.35 13.17 -9.29
C THR A 77 -3.31 13.56 -10.33
N ILE A 78 -2.04 13.70 -9.93
CA ILE A 78 -0.88 13.88 -10.81
C ILE A 78 -0.40 12.53 -11.33
#